data_AF-A0A4D4JDT0-F1
#
_entry.id   AF-A0A4D4JDT0-F1
#
_cell.length_a   1.000
_cell.length_b   1.000
_cell.length_c   1.000
_cell.angle_alpha   90.00
_cell.angle_beta   90.00
_cell.angle_gamma   90.00
#
_symmetry.space_group_name_H-M   'P 1'
#
loop_
_entity.id
_entity.type
_entity.pdbx_description
1 polymer ?
#
loop_
_entity_poly.entity_id
_entity_poly.type
_entity_poly.pdbx_seq_one_letter_code
_entity_poly.pdbx_strand_id
1 'polypeptide(L)' 'MRTLYLRNVPDDVVERLERLAAREATSVSAIAVRELAEVSRRADNPELLGALPDLGVSTATIVSDIEAGRSDR' A
#
# COMPACT_ATOMS: atom_id res chain seq x y z
N MET A 1 -11.61 3.68 -21.06
CA MET A 1 -10.63 4.18 -20.08
C MET A 1 -10.66 5.69 -20.07
N ARG A 2 -10.50 6.34 -18.91
CA ARG A 2 -10.41 7.80 -18.79
C ARG A 2 -8.94 8.23 -18.73
N THR A 3 -8.62 9.39 -19.29
CA THR A 3 -7.27 9.97 -19.27
C THR A 3 -7.16 10.96 -18.12
N LEU A 4 -6.11 10.82 -17.31
CA LEU A 4 -5.74 11.76 -16.25
C LEU A 4 -4.44 12.46 -16.63
N TYR A 5 -4.41 13.79 -16.54
CA TYR A 5 -3.19 14.57 -16.76
C TYR A 5 -2.62 15.03 -15.41
N LEU A 6 -1.44 14.54 -15.07
CA LEU A 6 -0.69 15.01 -13.91
C LEU A 6 0.13 16.25 -14.30
N ARG A 7 0.11 17.27 -13.45
CA ARG A 7 0.88 18.51 -13.62
C ARG A 7 1.65 18.81 -12.36
N ASN A 8 2.75 19.56 -12.51
CA ASN A 8 3.63 19.95 -11.40
C ASN A 8 4.12 18.74 -10.60
N VAL A 9 4.47 17.65 -11.29
CA VAL A 9 5.05 16.47 -10.66
C VAL A 9 6.48 16.81 -10.25
N PRO A 10 6.87 16.61 -8.99
CA PRO A 10 8.25 16.84 -8.56
C PRO A 10 9.27 16.02 -9.35
N ASP A 11 10.43 16.62 -9.67
CA ASP A 11 11.46 15.98 -10.51
C ASP A 11 11.95 14.65 -9.91
N ASP A 12 12.12 14.58 -8.59
CA ASP A 12 12.55 13.39 -7.87
C ASP A 12 11.56 12.21 -8.02
N VAL A 13 10.26 12.53 -8.12
CA VAL A 13 9.21 11.55 -8.40
C VAL A 13 9.32 11.05 -9.83
N VAL A 14 9.51 11.94 -10.81
CA VAL A 14 9.66 11.57 -12.22
C VAL A 14 10.88 10.67 -12.41
N GLU A 15 12.04 11.07 -11.88
CA GLU A 15 13.27 10.27 -11.96
C GLU A 15 13.08 8.87 -11.36
N ARG A 16 12.34 8.76 -10.24
CA ARG A 16 12.06 7.47 -9.61
C ARG A 16 11.21 6.59 -10.51
N LEU A 17 10.18 7.15 -11.14
CA LEU A 17 9.32 6.42 -12.08
C LEU A 17 10.10 6.00 -13.34
N GLU A 18 11.00 6.84 -13.86
CA GLU A 18 11.89 6.50 -14.98
C GLU A 18 12.81 5.34 -14.64
N ARG A 19 13.44 5.35 -13.46
CA ARG A 19 14.27 4.23 -12.99
C ARG A 19 13.48 2.92 -12.88
N LEU A 20 12.23 2.97 -12.41
CA LEU A 20 11.36 1.79 -12.34
C LEU A 20 10.96 1.30 -13.73
N ALA A 21 10.54 2.22 -14.60
CA ALA A 21 10.17 1.92 -15.98
C ALA A 21 11.32 1.25 -16.75
N ALA A 22 12.54 1.76 -16.61
CA ALA A 22 13.75 1.20 -17.22
C ALA A 22 14.05 -0.22 -16.72
N ARG A 23 13.91 -0.47 -15.40
CA ARG A 23 14.13 -1.80 -14.80
C ARG A 23 13.13 -2.84 -15.30
N GLU A 24 11.90 -2.42 -15.58
CA GLU A 24 10.81 -3.30 -15.98
C GLU A 24 10.55 -3.31 -17.50
N ALA A 25 11.40 -2.66 -18.28
CA ALA A 25 11.26 -2.52 -19.73
C ALA A 25 9.85 -2.03 -20.16
N THR A 26 9.30 -1.07 -19.42
CA THR A 26 7.96 -0.51 -19.65
C THR A 26 8.00 1.02 -19.68
N SER A 27 6.85 1.67 -19.90
CA SER A 27 6.76 3.13 -19.92
C SER A 27 6.51 3.72 -18.53
N VAL A 28 6.95 4.96 -18.30
CA VAL A 28 6.64 5.74 -17.09
C VAL A 28 5.13 5.83 -16.87
N SER A 29 4.35 6.05 -17.92
CA SER A 29 2.88 6.09 -17.85
C SER A 29 2.28 4.76 -17.40
N ALA A 30 2.83 3.62 -17.83
CA ALA A 30 2.37 2.30 -17.40
C ALA A 30 2.66 2.06 -15.91
N ILE A 31 3.85 2.43 -15.43
CA ILE A 31 4.19 2.40 -14.00
C ILE A 31 3.22 3.31 -13.23
N ALA A 32 3.04 4.57 -13.65
CA ALA A 32 2.18 5.51 -12.96
C ALA A 32 0.73 5.01 -12.85
N VAL A 33 0.16 4.46 -13.93
CA VAL A 33 -1.18 3.88 -13.90
C VAL A 33 -1.27 2.68 -12.96
N ARG A 34 -0.26 1.79 -12.96
CA ARG A 34 -0.22 0.65 -12.04
C ARG A 34 -0.19 1.11 -10.58
N GLU A 35 0.71 2.03 -10.24
CA GLU A 35 0.84 2.50 -8.86
C GLU A 35 -0.42 3.25 -8.41
N LEU A 36 -1.05 4.04 -9.28
CA LEU A 36 -2.34 4.67 -8.98
C LEU A 36 -3.44 3.64 -8.72
N ALA A 37 -3.49 2.55 -9.49
CA ALA A 37 -4.45 1.47 -9.26
C ALA A 37 -4.19 0.76 -7.91
N GLU A 38 -2.92 0.50 -7.57
CA GLU A 38 -2.53 -0.10 -6.29
C GLU A 38 -2.89 0.78 -5.09
N VAL A 39 -2.63 2.08 -5.17
CA VAL A 39 -2.98 3.02 -4.11
C VAL A 39 -4.49 3.15 -3.97
N SER A 40 -5.21 3.23 -5.09
CA SER A 40 -6.67 3.33 -5.10
C SER A 40 -7.33 2.14 -4.39
N ARG A 41 -6.79 0.93 -4.53
CA ARG A 41 -7.31 -0.27 -3.84
C ARG A 41 -7.29 -0.16 -2.32
N ARG A 42 -6.38 0.65 -1.77
CA ARG A 42 -6.19 0.79 -0.31
C ARG A 42 -6.83 2.06 0.24
N ALA A 43 -7.40 2.91 -0.60
CA ALA A 43 -7.98 4.19 -0.18
C ALA A 43 -9.06 4.01 0.89
N ASP A 44 -9.86 2.95 0.75
CA ASP A 44 -11.00 2.67 1.64
C ASP A 44 -10.63 1.79 2.84
N ASN A 45 -9.38 1.31 2.92
CA ASN A 45 -8.95 0.40 4.00
C ASN A 45 -9.14 0.99 5.40
N PRO A 46 -8.80 2.27 5.69
CA PRO A 46 -9.01 2.83 7.01
C PRO A 46 -10.48 2.84 7.43
N GLU A 47 -11.38 3.15 6.49
CA GLU A 47 -12.82 3.15 6.73
C GLU A 47 -13.32 1.71 6.97
N LEU A 48 -12.90 0.76 6.12
CA LEU A 48 -13.24 -0.65 6.28
C LEU A 48 -12.76 -1.22 7.62
N LEU A 49 -11.54 -0.89 8.04
CA LEU A 49 -10.98 -1.30 9.32
C LEU A 49 -11.72 -0.64 10.49
N GLY A 50 -12.07 0.64 10.38
CA GLY A 50 -12.85 1.36 11.39
C GLY A 50 -14.28 0.85 11.54
N ALA A 51 -14.84 0.24 10.48
CA ALA A 51 -16.17 -0.36 10.50
C ALA A 51 -16.21 -1.78 11.09
N LEU A 52 -15.06 -2.39 11.38
CA LEU A 52 -15.01 -3.71 12.00
C LEU A 52 -15.53 -3.66 13.44
N PRO A 53 -16.26 -4.70 13.89
CA PRO A 53 -16.69 -4.77 15.28
C PRO A 53 -15.49 -4.92 16.20
N ASP A 54 -15.51 -4.22 17.33
CA ASP A 54 -14.57 -4.48 18.41
C ASP A 54 -14.88 -5.85 19.03
N LEU A 55 -13.91 -6.76 18.98
CA LEU A 55 -14.02 -8.11 19.53
C LEU A 55 -13.70 -8.16 21.04
N GLY A 56 -13.29 -7.04 21.64
CA GLY A 56 -12.91 -6.97 23.05
C GLY A 56 -11.59 -7.71 23.36
N VAL A 57 -10.78 -8.00 22.34
CA VAL A 57 -9.50 -8.70 22.51
C VAL A 57 -8.41 -7.68 22.81
N SER A 58 -7.81 -7.77 24.00
CA SER A 58 -6.75 -6.84 24.40
C SER A 58 -5.44 -7.14 23.65
N THR A 59 -4.68 -6.08 23.35
CA THR A 59 -3.35 -6.22 22.76
C THR A 59 -2.39 -6.99 23.67
N ALA A 60 -2.52 -6.85 24.99
CA ALA A 60 -1.74 -7.59 25.96
C ALA A 60 -1.96 -9.10 25.85
N THR A 61 -3.21 -9.54 25.70
CA THR A 61 -3.57 -10.96 25.48
C THR A 61 -2.90 -11.50 24.22
N ILE A 62 -3.00 -10.77 23.11
CA ILE A 62 -2.39 -11.18 21.83
C ILE A 62 -0.87 -11.37 21.99
N VAL A 63 -0.19 -10.42 22.65
CA VAL A 63 1.26 -10.50 22.87
C VAL A 63 1.61 -11.69 23.75
N SER A 64 0.88 -11.93 24.84
CA SER A 64 1.10 -13.09 25.72
C SER A 64 0.95 -14.41 24.98
N ASP A 65 -0.07 -14.56 24.13
CA ASP A 65 -0.32 -15.80 23.37
C ASP A 65 0.79 -16.06 22.34
N ILE A 66 1.30 -15.02 21.68
CA ILE A 66 2.42 -15.13 20.74
C ILE A 66 3.70 -15.60 21.45
N GLU A 67 4.00 -15.00 22.61
CA GLU A 67 5.20 -15.37 23.39
C GLU A 67 5.12 -16.79 23.96
N ALA A 68 3.93 -17.23 24.41
CA ALA A 68 3.71 -18.62 24.79
C ALA A 68 3.98 -19.58 23.63
N GLY A 69 3.40 -19.33 22.45
CA GLY A 69 3.60 -20.19 21.27
C GLY A 69 5.03 -20.20 20.72
N ARG A 70 5.82 -19.14 20.95
CA ARG A 70 7.26 -19.12 20.63
C ARG A 70 8.09 -19.95 21.61
N SER A 71 7.68 -20.00 22.87
CA SER A 71 8.39 -20.72 23.93
C SER A 71 8.20 -22.24 23.85
N ASP A 72 7.12 -22.69 23.20
CA ASP A 72 6.78 -24.10 23.00
C ASP A 72 7.50 -24.75 21.78
N ARG A 73 8.37 -24.02 21.08
CA ARG A 73 9.13 -24.46 19.88
C ARG A 73 10.60 -24.68 20.17
#